data_AF-A0AA95EU07-F1
#
_entry.id   AF-A0AA95EU07-F1
#
_cell.length_a   1.000
_cell.length_b   1.000
_cell.length_c   1.000
_cell.angle_alpha   90.00
_cell.angle_beta   90.00
_cell.angle_gamma   90.00
#
_symmetry.space_group_name_H-M   'P 1'
#
loop_
_entity.id
_entity.type
_entity.pdbx_description
1 polymer ?
#
loop_
_entity_poly.entity_id
_entity_poly.type
_entity_poly.pdbx_seq_one_letter_code
_entity_poly.pdbx_strand_id
1 'polypeptide(L)'
;MSTDTLAAQADITPFGIVDAINGFHRTAALKAAIDLDLFTAIARGSDTSEGLATQVRAAERGVRILCDFLTTIGFLEKSGGRYRLTSASQRFLDRRSPAYMGSVVNFFAAPENLELFLEDPTGYARNGGSVGSANVAPDNPVWVKFAEAMVPFVVASVAGVTAEIVSWPNPPRTVLDIAAGHGLYGISVAKALPRAEITAVDWASVLTLARRNADEAGVGSRYRTIAGSAFDVDWGTGYDLVMLPNFLHHFDMATCVELLRKVRASLAPRGRAIAVEFVPNEDRVSPPFPAAFALIMLATTPRGDAYTARDLTEMAQRAGFSGASVRPLPQSPASFVQLEN
;
A
#
# COMPACT_ATOMS: atom_id res chain seq x y z
N MET A 1 -33.56 42.15 -0.92
CA MET A 1 -33.28 40.74 -0.60
C MET A 1 -32.04 40.36 -1.37
N SER A 2 -30.91 40.33 -0.66
CA SER A 2 -29.58 40.23 -1.23
C SER A 2 -29.32 38.82 -1.78
N THR A 3 -28.47 38.76 -2.80
CA THR A 3 -28.01 37.57 -3.54
C THR A 3 -27.34 36.48 -2.68
N ASP A 4 -27.15 36.71 -1.38
CA ASP A 4 -26.52 35.78 -0.43
C ASP A 4 -27.46 34.69 0.11
N THR A 5 -28.77 34.75 -0.15
CA THR A 5 -29.71 33.70 0.32
C THR A 5 -29.89 32.55 -0.68
N LEU A 6 -29.30 32.64 -1.89
CA LEU A 6 -29.41 31.65 -2.95
C LEU A 6 -28.21 30.67 -3.02
N ALA A 7 -27.17 30.86 -2.21
CA ALA A 7 -25.94 30.06 -2.26
C ALA A 7 -25.85 28.96 -1.17
N ALA A 8 -26.88 28.78 -0.34
CA ALA A 8 -26.85 27.88 0.83
C ALA A 8 -27.90 26.76 0.78
N GLN A 9 -28.37 26.40 -0.42
CA GLN A 9 -29.07 25.14 -0.65
C GLN A 9 -28.16 24.28 -1.53
N ALA A 10 -27.19 23.61 -0.91
CA ALA A 10 -26.53 22.50 -1.57
C ALA A 10 -27.66 21.53 -1.95
N ASP A 11 -27.91 21.37 -3.26
CA ASP A 11 -29.04 20.59 -3.75
C ASP A 11 -29.01 19.20 -3.13
N ILE A 12 -30.02 18.93 -2.30
CA ILE A 12 -30.24 17.61 -1.71
C ILE A 12 -30.60 16.69 -2.87
N THR A 13 -29.63 15.93 -3.38
CA THR A 13 -29.82 14.98 -4.47
C THR A 13 -29.37 13.58 -4.06
N PRO A 14 -29.97 12.51 -4.64
CA PRO A 14 -29.55 11.15 -4.38
C PRO A 14 -28.23 10.79 -5.10
N PHE A 15 -27.61 11.72 -5.83
CA PHE A 15 -26.50 11.42 -6.73
C PHE A 15 -25.30 10.80 -6.00
N GLY A 16 -24.89 11.35 -4.85
CA GLY A 16 -23.77 10.81 -4.08
C GLY A 16 -24.04 9.39 -3.55
N ILE A 17 -25.28 9.08 -3.18
CA ILE A 17 -25.67 7.74 -2.72
C ILE A 17 -25.63 6.75 -3.88
N VAL A 18 -26.20 7.13 -5.03
CA VAL A 18 -26.22 6.29 -6.23
C VAL A 18 -24.81 6.07 -6.79
N ASP A 19 -23.93 7.08 -6.75
CA ASP A 19 -22.53 6.94 -7.16
C ASP A 19 -21.78 5.96 -6.25
N ALA A 20 -22.01 6.02 -4.93
CA ALA A 20 -21.42 5.09 -3.97
C ALA A 20 -21.89 3.64 -4.19
N ILE A 21 -23.19 3.41 -4.38
CA ILE A 21 -23.75 2.07 -4.69
C ILE A 21 -23.11 1.48 -5.97
N ASN A 22 -22.86 2.34 -6.97
CA ASN A 22 -22.29 1.93 -8.25
C ASN A 22 -20.75 1.95 -8.27
N GLY A 23 -20.08 2.22 -7.14
CA GLY A 23 -18.62 2.40 -7.09
C GLY A 23 -17.83 1.21 -7.64
N PHE A 24 -18.31 -0.02 -7.43
CA PHE A 24 -17.66 -1.24 -7.92
C PHE A 24 -17.55 -1.30 -9.46
N HIS A 25 -18.45 -0.63 -10.20
CA HIS A 25 -18.35 -0.54 -11.66
C HIS A 25 -17.07 0.17 -12.11
N ARG A 26 -16.59 1.16 -11.33
CA ARG A 26 -15.33 1.86 -11.62
C ARG A 26 -14.14 0.91 -11.50
N THR A 27 -14.11 0.10 -10.44
CA THR A 27 -13.09 -0.95 -10.24
C THR A 27 -13.11 -1.98 -11.37
N ALA A 28 -14.28 -2.49 -11.73
CA ALA A 28 -14.43 -3.48 -12.79
C ALA A 28 -13.99 -2.93 -14.17
N ALA A 29 -14.36 -1.70 -14.50
CA ALA A 29 -13.97 -1.06 -15.76
C ALA A 29 -12.45 -0.85 -15.84
N LEU A 30 -11.83 -0.34 -14.77
CA LEU A 30 -10.38 -0.12 -14.75
C LEU A 30 -9.61 -1.44 -14.85
N LYS A 31 -10.06 -2.48 -14.13
CA LYS A 31 -9.47 -3.82 -14.23
C LYS A 31 -9.56 -4.37 -15.66
N ALA A 32 -10.75 -4.34 -16.28
CA ALA A 32 -10.93 -4.82 -17.64
C ALA A 32 -10.04 -4.07 -18.65
N ALA A 33 -9.90 -2.75 -18.50
CA ALA A 33 -9.05 -1.94 -19.36
C ALA A 33 -7.56 -2.26 -19.21
N ILE A 34 -7.09 -2.56 -17.98
CA ILE A 34 -5.72 -2.99 -17.70
C ILE A 34 -5.44 -4.39 -18.27
N ASP A 35 -6.39 -5.32 -18.09
CA ASP A 35 -6.30 -6.69 -18.58
C ASP A 35 -6.26 -6.75 -20.11
N LEU A 36 -7.03 -5.87 -20.79
CA LEU A 36 -7.03 -5.72 -22.24
C LEU A 36 -5.82 -4.94 -22.79
N ASP A 37 -4.95 -4.40 -21.92
CA ASP A 37 -3.86 -3.49 -22.28
C ASP A 37 -4.34 -2.27 -23.09
N LEU A 38 -5.56 -1.79 -22.79
CA LEU A 38 -6.28 -0.78 -23.55
C LEU A 38 -5.54 0.57 -23.57
N PHE A 39 -4.99 0.98 -22.43
CA PHE A 39 -4.28 2.26 -22.31
C PHE A 39 -3.01 2.29 -23.17
N THR A 40 -2.24 1.20 -23.15
CA THR A 40 -1.04 1.05 -24.00
C THR A 40 -1.42 1.04 -25.49
N ALA A 41 -2.53 0.39 -25.87
CA ALA A 41 -3.04 0.42 -27.24
C ALA A 41 -3.36 1.85 -27.72
N ILE A 42 -4.05 2.65 -26.89
CA ILE A 42 -4.31 4.07 -27.18
C ILE A 42 -3.01 4.85 -27.33
N ALA A 43 -2.07 4.65 -26.40
CA ALA A 43 -0.78 5.33 -26.41
C ALA A 43 0.12 4.96 -27.62
N ARG A 44 -0.20 3.86 -28.33
CA ARG A 44 0.45 3.46 -29.59
C ARG A 44 -0.24 4.00 -30.84
N GLY A 45 -1.37 4.69 -30.69
CA GLY A 45 -2.08 5.37 -31.78
C GLY A 45 -3.39 4.72 -32.22
N SER A 46 -3.83 3.62 -31.60
CA SER A 46 -5.18 3.10 -31.83
C SER A 46 -6.19 3.96 -31.08
N ASP A 47 -6.89 4.86 -31.76
CA ASP A 47 -7.75 5.86 -31.12
C ASP A 47 -9.24 5.73 -31.45
N THR A 48 -9.64 4.84 -32.36
CA THR A 48 -11.06 4.53 -32.64
C THR A 48 -11.51 3.25 -31.93
N SER A 49 -12.83 3.08 -31.71
CA SER A 49 -13.37 1.82 -31.14
C SER A 49 -13.00 0.60 -31.98
N GLU A 50 -13.11 0.70 -33.29
CA GLU A 50 -12.75 -0.36 -34.25
C GLU A 50 -11.26 -0.71 -34.21
N GLY A 51 -10.39 0.31 -34.24
CA GLY A 51 -8.95 0.13 -34.19
C GLY A 51 -8.49 -0.47 -32.86
N LEU A 52 -9.07 0.00 -31.75
CA LEU A 52 -8.81 -0.55 -30.42
C LEU A 52 -9.29 -1.99 -30.30
N ALA A 53 -10.50 -2.29 -30.75
CA ALA A 53 -11.07 -3.64 -30.72
C ALA A 53 -10.21 -4.65 -31.47
N THR A 54 -9.70 -4.26 -32.64
CA THR A 54 -8.74 -5.07 -33.40
C THR A 54 -7.46 -5.30 -32.61
N GLN A 55 -6.90 -4.23 -32.03
CA GLN A 55 -5.63 -4.26 -31.31
C GLN A 55 -5.69 -5.12 -30.03
N VAL A 56 -6.78 -5.04 -29.28
CA VAL A 56 -6.96 -5.78 -28.01
C VAL A 56 -7.72 -7.10 -28.17
N ARG A 57 -8.05 -7.49 -29.42
CA ARG A 57 -8.76 -8.73 -29.77
C ARG A 57 -10.10 -8.89 -29.03
N ALA A 58 -10.91 -7.83 -29.03
CA ALA A 58 -12.21 -7.80 -28.39
C ALA A 58 -13.31 -7.34 -29.36
N ALA A 59 -14.57 -7.55 -28.99
CA ALA A 59 -15.69 -7.05 -29.77
C ALA A 59 -15.77 -5.51 -29.71
N GLU A 60 -15.95 -4.87 -30.87
CA GLU A 60 -16.00 -3.40 -30.98
C GLU A 60 -17.01 -2.77 -30.03
N ARG A 61 -18.23 -3.34 -29.97
CA ARG A 61 -19.27 -2.87 -29.05
C ARG A 61 -18.79 -2.83 -27.60
N GLY A 62 -18.04 -3.84 -27.16
CA GLY A 62 -17.52 -3.94 -25.80
C GLY A 62 -16.46 -2.88 -25.51
N VAL A 63 -15.48 -2.75 -26.40
CA VAL A 63 -14.42 -1.73 -26.29
C VAL A 63 -15.00 -0.32 -26.32
N ARG A 64 -15.95 -0.05 -27.22
CA ARG A 64 -16.62 1.25 -27.30
C ARG A 64 -17.33 1.60 -25.98
N ILE A 65 -18.12 0.68 -25.41
CA ILE A 65 -18.82 0.90 -24.13
C ILE A 65 -17.83 1.13 -22.99
N LEU A 66 -16.76 0.33 -22.93
CA LEU A 66 -15.72 0.46 -21.91
C LEU A 66 -14.99 1.80 -22.01
N CYS A 67 -14.55 2.20 -23.21
CA CYS A 67 -13.90 3.49 -23.44
C CYS A 67 -14.82 4.67 -23.14
N ASP A 68 -16.10 4.57 -23.51
CA ASP A 68 -17.10 5.60 -23.17
C ASP A 68 -17.22 5.75 -21.64
N PHE A 69 -17.33 4.64 -20.90
CA PHE A 69 -17.38 4.68 -19.43
C PHE A 69 -16.09 5.23 -18.82
N LEU A 70 -14.92 4.81 -19.29
CA LEU A 70 -13.63 5.35 -18.84
C LEU A 70 -13.49 6.86 -19.13
N THR A 71 -14.16 7.35 -20.17
CA THR A 71 -14.25 8.79 -20.45
C THR A 71 -15.11 9.52 -19.42
N THR A 72 -16.26 8.95 -19.02
CA THR A 72 -17.14 9.60 -18.02
C THR A 72 -16.51 9.71 -16.63
N ILE A 73 -15.60 8.79 -16.29
CA ILE A 73 -14.88 8.80 -15.00
C ILE A 73 -13.46 9.39 -15.11
N GLY A 74 -13.10 10.00 -16.25
CA GLY A 74 -11.90 10.83 -16.39
C GLY A 74 -10.58 10.12 -16.67
N PHE A 75 -10.60 8.83 -17.04
CA PHE A 75 -9.38 8.13 -17.49
C PHE A 75 -9.07 8.38 -18.96
N LEU A 76 -10.09 8.63 -19.78
CA LEU A 76 -9.97 8.94 -21.20
C LEU A 76 -10.62 10.27 -21.54
N GLU A 77 -10.26 10.82 -22.68
CA GLU A 77 -10.96 11.90 -23.35
C GLU A 77 -11.54 11.39 -24.67
N LYS A 78 -12.65 11.98 -25.13
CA LYS A 78 -13.28 11.62 -26.40
C LYS A 78 -13.56 12.86 -27.24
N SER A 79 -13.11 12.86 -28.51
CA SER A 79 -13.41 13.92 -29.48
C SER A 79 -13.54 13.34 -30.89
N GLY A 80 -14.59 13.71 -31.63
CA GLY A 80 -14.79 13.24 -33.00
C GLY A 80 -14.83 11.71 -33.14
N GLY A 81 -15.32 10.99 -32.13
CA GLY A 81 -15.34 9.52 -32.12
C GLY A 81 -14.00 8.85 -31.78
N ARG A 82 -12.97 9.64 -31.46
CA ARG A 82 -11.63 9.15 -31.10
C ARG A 82 -11.36 9.31 -29.60
N TYR A 83 -10.59 8.39 -29.04
CA TYR A 83 -10.21 8.33 -27.63
C TYR A 83 -8.75 8.75 -27.44
N ARG A 84 -8.48 9.48 -26.37
CA ARG A 84 -7.13 9.89 -25.96
C ARG A 84 -6.93 9.61 -24.48
N LEU A 85 -5.70 9.29 -24.09
CA LEU A 85 -5.34 9.24 -22.66
C LEU A 85 -5.32 10.64 -22.06
N THR A 86 -5.81 10.78 -20.84
CA THR A 86 -5.44 11.93 -20.00
C THR A 86 -3.97 11.84 -19.61
N SER A 87 -3.37 12.96 -19.16
CA SER A 87 -1.96 12.98 -18.74
C SER A 87 -1.69 11.99 -17.59
N ALA A 88 -2.65 11.83 -16.66
CA ALA A 88 -2.56 10.87 -15.58
C ALA A 88 -2.58 9.42 -16.10
N SER A 89 -3.53 9.06 -16.97
CA SER A 89 -3.60 7.72 -17.57
C SER A 89 -2.36 7.41 -18.41
N GLN A 90 -1.85 8.37 -19.17
CA GLN A 90 -0.60 8.17 -19.92
C GLN A 90 0.59 7.91 -19.00
N ARG A 91 0.68 8.62 -17.86
CA ARG A 91 1.78 8.46 -16.92
C ARG A 91 1.69 7.15 -16.12
N PHE A 92 0.51 6.76 -15.68
CA PHE A 92 0.35 5.69 -14.68
C PHE A 92 -0.30 4.40 -15.23
N LEU A 93 -0.88 4.41 -16.43
CA LEU A 93 -1.59 3.26 -17.01
C LEU A 93 -1.07 2.80 -18.39
N ASP A 94 -0.16 3.53 -19.05
CA ASP A 94 0.62 2.99 -20.19
C ASP A 94 1.75 2.08 -19.65
N ARG A 95 1.79 0.81 -20.06
CA ARG A 95 2.81 -0.17 -19.63
C ARG A 95 4.24 0.25 -20.01
N ARG A 96 4.40 1.14 -20.99
CA ARG A 96 5.72 1.67 -21.39
C ARG A 96 6.22 2.77 -20.46
N SER A 97 5.36 3.29 -19.59
CA SER A 97 5.78 4.28 -18.59
C SER A 97 6.55 3.59 -17.47
N PRO A 98 7.71 4.14 -17.04
CA PRO A 98 8.41 3.66 -15.86
C PRO A 98 7.64 3.90 -14.56
N ALA A 99 6.57 4.71 -14.61
CA ALA A 99 5.67 4.95 -13.48
C ALA A 99 4.35 4.15 -13.61
N TYR A 100 4.32 3.10 -14.42
CA TYR A 100 3.13 2.26 -14.57
C TYR A 100 2.69 1.67 -13.22
N MET A 101 1.41 1.87 -12.89
CA MET A 101 0.78 1.42 -11.63
C MET A 101 -0.29 0.35 -11.85
N GLY A 102 -0.52 -0.10 -13.09
CA GLY A 102 -1.62 -1.01 -13.39
C GLY A 102 -1.50 -2.37 -12.69
N SER A 103 -0.30 -2.79 -12.23
CA SER A 103 -0.14 -4.00 -11.41
C SER A 103 -0.90 -3.95 -10.09
N VAL A 104 -1.11 -2.76 -9.52
CA VAL A 104 -1.78 -2.55 -8.22
C VAL A 104 -3.22 -3.09 -8.24
N VAL A 105 -3.88 -3.10 -9.41
CA VAL A 105 -5.23 -3.68 -9.58
C VAL A 105 -5.26 -5.18 -9.29
N ASN A 106 -4.14 -5.89 -9.49
CA ASN A 106 -4.05 -7.33 -9.27
C ASN A 106 -4.04 -7.70 -7.79
N PHE A 107 -3.89 -6.72 -6.90
CA PHE A 107 -4.10 -6.87 -5.47
C PHE A 107 -5.47 -6.34 -5.06
N PHE A 108 -5.72 -5.03 -5.21
CA PHE A 108 -6.96 -4.43 -4.70
C PHE A 108 -8.25 -4.97 -5.33
N ALA A 109 -8.20 -5.38 -6.60
CA ALA A 109 -9.34 -5.97 -7.31
C ALA A 109 -9.18 -7.49 -7.53
N ALA A 110 -8.32 -8.15 -6.75
CA ALA A 110 -8.26 -9.61 -6.71
C ALA A 110 -9.60 -10.16 -6.17
N PRO A 111 -10.13 -11.27 -6.72
CA PRO A 111 -11.41 -11.83 -6.27
C PRO A 111 -11.48 -12.03 -4.77
N GLU A 112 -10.45 -12.60 -4.16
CA GLU A 112 -10.40 -12.87 -2.72
C GLU A 112 -10.38 -11.59 -1.88
N ASN A 113 -9.80 -10.49 -2.38
CA ASN A 113 -9.84 -9.21 -1.68
C ASN A 113 -11.22 -8.57 -1.84
N LEU A 114 -11.81 -8.60 -3.04
CA LEU A 114 -13.16 -8.07 -3.26
C LEU A 114 -14.21 -8.82 -2.44
N GLU A 115 -14.06 -10.14 -2.27
CA GLU A 115 -14.93 -10.98 -1.45
C GLU A 115 -14.96 -10.49 0.00
N LEU A 116 -13.81 -10.16 0.60
CA LEU A 116 -13.72 -9.61 1.97
C LEU A 116 -14.53 -8.31 2.17
N PHE A 117 -14.70 -7.50 1.11
CA PHE A 117 -15.47 -6.24 1.19
C PHE A 117 -16.93 -6.39 0.79
N LEU A 118 -17.23 -7.27 -0.17
CA LEU A 118 -18.54 -7.31 -0.83
C LEU A 118 -19.42 -8.47 -0.39
N GLU A 119 -18.86 -9.54 0.17
CA GLU A 119 -19.64 -10.72 0.57
C GLU A 119 -20.49 -10.45 1.83
N ASP A 120 -19.87 -9.98 2.92
CA ASP A 120 -20.58 -9.66 4.17
C ASP A 120 -20.04 -8.40 4.88
N PRO A 121 -20.25 -7.20 4.30
CA PRO A 121 -19.85 -5.95 4.94
C PRO A 121 -20.58 -5.65 6.26
N THR A 122 -21.77 -6.22 6.44
CA THR A 122 -22.52 -6.09 7.70
C THR A 122 -21.87 -6.91 8.81
N GLY A 123 -21.33 -8.08 8.47
CA GLY A 123 -20.63 -8.98 9.38
C GLY A 123 -19.42 -8.33 10.03
N TYR A 124 -18.45 -7.84 9.25
CA TYR A 124 -17.26 -7.21 9.83
C TYR A 124 -17.60 -5.94 10.62
N ALA A 125 -18.63 -5.20 10.23
CA ALA A 125 -19.06 -4.00 10.93
C ALA A 125 -19.70 -4.33 12.29
N ARG A 126 -20.52 -5.39 12.36
CA ARG A 126 -21.13 -5.86 13.62
C ARG A 126 -20.10 -6.49 14.56
N ASN A 127 -19.13 -7.21 14.00
CA ASN A 127 -18.12 -7.93 14.79
C ASN A 127 -16.96 -7.03 15.23
N GLY A 128 -16.79 -5.86 14.61
CA GLY A 128 -15.64 -4.99 14.84
C GLY A 128 -14.34 -5.55 14.25
N GLY A 129 -14.44 -6.29 13.14
CA GLY A 129 -13.31 -6.93 12.45
C GLY A 129 -13.75 -8.11 11.56
N SER A 130 -12.85 -8.59 10.72
CA SER A 130 -13.08 -9.75 9.85
C SER A 130 -13.32 -11.03 10.66
N VAL A 131 -14.18 -11.92 10.18
CA VAL A 131 -14.34 -13.26 10.77
C VAL A 131 -13.10 -14.12 10.49
N GLY A 132 -12.66 -14.91 11.47
CA GLY A 132 -11.49 -15.78 11.35
C GLY A 132 -10.18 -14.99 11.37
N SER A 133 -9.16 -15.44 10.62
CA SER A 133 -7.86 -14.76 10.55
C SER A 133 -7.66 -13.93 9.27
N ALA A 134 -8.56 -14.05 8.28
CA ALA A 134 -8.49 -13.30 7.02
C ALA A 134 -7.05 -13.15 6.47
N ASN A 135 -6.57 -11.92 6.24
CA ASN A 135 -5.24 -11.68 5.70
C ASN A 135 -4.11 -12.00 6.69
N VAL A 136 -4.36 -12.04 8.01
CA VAL A 136 -3.35 -12.40 9.02
C VAL A 136 -3.24 -13.90 9.29
N ALA A 137 -3.93 -14.74 8.50
CA ALA A 137 -3.71 -16.18 8.53
C ALA A 137 -2.23 -16.52 8.23
N PRO A 138 -1.64 -17.53 8.91
CA PRO A 138 -0.26 -17.95 8.64
C PRO A 138 -0.02 -18.30 7.17
N ASP A 139 1.08 -17.80 6.59
CA ASP A 139 1.50 -18.04 5.20
C ASP A 139 0.39 -17.81 4.16
N ASN A 140 -0.46 -16.81 4.40
CA ASN A 140 -1.54 -16.49 3.47
C ASN A 140 -0.97 -16.06 2.09
N PRO A 141 -1.36 -16.72 0.99
CA PRO A 141 -0.85 -16.42 -0.36
C PRO A 141 -1.14 -14.99 -0.84
N VAL A 142 -2.07 -14.28 -0.20
CA VAL A 142 -2.36 -12.85 -0.45
C VAL A 142 -1.10 -11.98 -0.33
N TRP A 143 -0.15 -12.37 0.53
CA TRP A 143 1.09 -11.61 0.75
C TRP A 143 2.09 -11.73 -0.39
N VAL A 144 2.12 -12.86 -1.10
CA VAL A 144 2.89 -12.98 -2.34
C VAL A 144 2.31 -12.06 -3.42
N LYS A 145 0.98 -12.06 -3.59
CA LYS A 145 0.30 -11.15 -4.52
C LYS A 145 0.52 -9.68 -4.17
N PHE A 146 0.43 -9.33 -2.89
CA PHE A 146 0.75 -7.99 -2.39
C PHE A 146 2.17 -7.58 -2.81
N ALA A 147 3.15 -8.42 -2.50
CA ALA A 147 4.55 -8.14 -2.76
C ALA A 147 4.87 -8.00 -4.27
N GLU A 148 4.20 -8.75 -5.14
CA GLU A 148 4.36 -8.60 -6.60
C GLU A 148 3.64 -7.36 -7.17
N ALA A 149 2.43 -7.07 -6.69
CA ALA A 149 1.55 -6.07 -7.28
C ALA A 149 1.80 -4.63 -6.79
N MET A 150 2.19 -4.48 -5.52
CA MET A 150 2.18 -3.19 -4.81
C MET A 150 3.47 -2.38 -4.92
N VAL A 151 4.49 -2.90 -5.63
CA VAL A 151 5.77 -2.18 -5.84
C VAL A 151 5.57 -0.72 -6.28
N PRO A 152 4.75 -0.40 -7.32
CA PRO A 152 4.56 0.99 -7.74
C PRO A 152 3.94 1.89 -6.67
N PHE A 153 3.17 1.32 -5.75
CA PHE A 153 2.48 2.05 -4.69
C PHE A 153 3.42 2.49 -3.57
N VAL A 154 4.50 1.74 -3.33
CA VAL A 154 5.44 1.98 -2.22
C VAL A 154 6.72 2.71 -2.63
N VAL A 155 6.95 2.97 -3.93
CA VAL A 155 8.20 3.58 -4.42
C VAL A 155 8.52 4.90 -3.69
N ALA A 156 7.52 5.76 -3.53
CA ALA A 156 7.70 7.06 -2.88
C ALA A 156 8.07 6.93 -1.39
N SER A 157 7.41 6.02 -0.65
CA SER A 157 7.74 5.79 0.76
C SER A 157 9.11 5.12 0.92
N VAL A 158 9.47 4.16 0.07
CA VAL A 158 10.80 3.53 0.07
C VAL A 158 11.89 4.59 -0.15
N ALA A 159 11.71 5.49 -1.11
CA ALA A 159 12.66 6.57 -1.38
C ALA A 159 12.78 7.52 -0.19
N GLY A 160 11.66 7.95 0.39
CA GLY A 160 11.66 8.86 1.54
C GLY A 160 12.30 8.25 2.79
N VAL A 161 11.98 6.99 3.12
CA VAL A 161 12.60 6.24 4.22
C VAL A 161 14.12 6.10 4.01
N THR A 162 14.54 5.76 2.78
CA THR A 162 15.97 5.61 2.48
C THR A 162 16.72 6.92 2.62
N ALA A 163 16.17 8.02 2.09
CA ALA A 163 16.78 9.35 2.18
C ALA A 163 16.95 9.78 3.63
N GLU A 164 15.94 9.53 4.46
CA GLU A 164 15.99 9.79 5.90
C GLU A 164 17.11 8.99 6.57
N ILE A 165 17.17 7.67 6.36
CA ILE A 165 18.17 6.79 6.99
C ILE A 165 19.60 7.21 6.60
N VAL A 166 19.82 7.57 5.34
CA VAL A 166 21.13 8.00 4.82
C VAL A 166 21.57 9.33 5.45
N SER A 167 20.62 10.19 5.83
CA SER A 167 20.93 11.48 6.46
C SER A 167 21.41 11.37 7.92
N TRP A 168 21.28 10.20 8.54
CA TRP A 168 21.65 10.02 9.93
C TRP A 168 23.18 10.11 10.13
N PRO A 169 23.64 10.73 11.23
CA PRO A 169 25.07 10.94 11.46
C PRO A 169 25.87 9.63 11.58
N ASN A 170 25.21 8.56 12.02
CA ASN A 170 25.77 7.21 12.09
C ASN A 170 24.81 6.27 11.35
N PRO A 171 24.99 6.08 10.03
CA PRO A 171 24.11 5.20 9.26
C PRO A 171 24.26 3.74 9.71
N PRO A 172 23.17 2.96 9.71
CA PRO A 172 23.16 1.60 10.24
C PRO A 172 23.99 0.64 9.39
N ARG A 173 24.61 -0.34 10.03
CA ARG A 173 25.31 -1.45 9.37
C ARG A 173 24.55 -2.76 9.47
N THR A 174 23.80 -2.99 10.55
CA THR A 174 22.96 -4.17 10.70
C THR A 174 21.49 -3.75 10.73
N VAL A 175 20.70 -4.24 9.77
CA VAL A 175 19.31 -3.82 9.56
C VAL A 175 18.40 -5.03 9.59
N LEU A 176 17.38 -5.00 10.43
CA LEU A 176 16.27 -5.96 10.43
C LEU A 176 15.07 -5.34 9.71
N ASP A 177 14.55 -6.02 8.70
CA ASP A 177 13.34 -5.64 7.94
C ASP A 177 12.23 -6.65 8.25
N ILE A 178 11.27 -6.27 9.09
CA ILE A 178 10.20 -7.14 9.60
C ILE A 178 8.98 -7.06 8.68
N ALA A 179 8.41 -8.22 8.35
CA ALA A 179 7.35 -8.36 7.34
C ALA A 179 7.80 -7.73 6.01
N ALA A 180 8.98 -8.16 5.54
CA ALA A 180 9.72 -7.51 4.48
C ALA A 180 8.96 -7.43 3.14
N GLY A 181 7.98 -8.30 2.90
CA GLY A 181 7.16 -8.30 1.69
C GLY A 181 8.00 -8.42 0.43
N HIS A 182 7.94 -7.39 -0.42
CA HIS A 182 8.76 -7.27 -1.63
C HIS A 182 10.26 -7.00 -1.35
N GLY A 183 10.64 -6.72 -0.11
CA GLY A 183 12.02 -6.48 0.35
C GLY A 183 12.60 -5.10 0.02
N LEU A 184 11.81 -4.21 -0.58
CA LEU A 184 12.34 -2.98 -1.20
C LEU A 184 12.86 -1.96 -0.19
N TYR A 185 12.32 -1.92 1.04
CA TYR A 185 12.84 -1.04 2.08
C TYR A 185 14.29 -1.45 2.45
N GLY A 186 14.50 -2.70 2.86
CA GLY A 186 15.83 -3.26 3.11
C GLY A 186 16.77 -3.18 1.91
N ILE A 187 16.31 -3.53 0.70
CA ILE A 187 17.12 -3.45 -0.53
C ILE A 187 17.57 -2.02 -0.80
N SER A 188 16.66 -1.04 -0.68
CA SER A 188 16.99 0.36 -0.95
C SER A 188 18.04 0.89 0.05
N VAL A 189 17.90 0.55 1.33
CA VAL A 189 18.92 0.84 2.35
C VAL A 189 20.25 0.19 2.01
N ALA A 190 20.27 -1.10 1.62
CA ALA A 190 21.49 -1.81 1.25
C ALA A 190 22.19 -1.22 0.02
N LYS A 191 21.44 -0.67 -0.93
CA LYS A 191 21.98 0.03 -2.11
C LYS A 191 22.58 1.38 -1.73
N ALA A 192 21.91 2.13 -0.88
CA ALA A 192 22.37 3.46 -0.47
C ALA A 192 23.54 3.39 0.53
N LEU A 193 23.62 2.33 1.34
CA LEU A 193 24.65 2.12 2.35
C LEU A 193 25.45 0.83 2.04
N PRO A 194 26.63 0.93 1.41
CA PRO A 194 27.38 -0.25 0.94
C PRO A 194 27.83 -1.23 2.03
N ARG A 195 27.84 -0.79 3.30
CA ARG A 195 28.20 -1.60 4.47
C ARG A 195 27.00 -2.15 5.24
N ALA A 196 25.76 -1.86 4.81
CA ALA A 196 24.57 -2.36 5.48
C ALA A 196 24.33 -3.84 5.14
N GLU A 197 24.15 -4.68 6.13
CA GLU A 197 23.67 -6.06 6.01
C GLU A 197 22.20 -6.09 6.43
N ILE A 198 21.36 -6.68 5.59
CA ILE A 198 19.92 -6.76 5.80
C ILE A 198 19.57 -8.18 6.22
N THR A 199 18.78 -8.30 7.27
CA THR A 199 18.05 -9.51 7.64
C THR A 199 16.57 -9.25 7.43
N ALA A 200 15.93 -10.00 6.55
CA ALA A 200 14.51 -9.89 6.26
C ALA A 200 13.72 -11.01 6.93
N VAL A 201 12.64 -10.66 7.63
CA VAL A 201 11.72 -11.62 8.27
C VAL A 201 10.38 -11.58 7.53
N ASP A 202 9.92 -12.71 7.03
CA ASP A 202 8.59 -12.89 6.45
C ASP A 202 8.28 -14.39 6.28
N TRP A 203 7.14 -14.73 5.71
CA TRP A 203 6.83 -16.10 5.30
C TRP A 203 7.79 -16.58 4.20
N ALA A 204 8.07 -17.89 4.17
CA ALA A 204 9.03 -18.47 3.24
C ALA A 204 8.67 -18.20 1.76
N SER A 205 7.38 -18.25 1.45
CA SER A 205 6.83 -17.96 0.13
C SER A 205 7.13 -16.52 -0.32
N VAL A 206 6.95 -15.55 0.58
CA VAL A 206 7.22 -14.12 0.37
C VAL A 206 8.72 -13.84 0.27
N LEU A 207 9.52 -14.45 1.14
CA LEU A 207 10.98 -14.25 1.16
C LEU A 207 11.66 -14.75 -0.12
N THR A 208 11.07 -15.70 -0.84
CA THR A 208 11.58 -16.13 -2.16
C THR A 208 11.58 -14.96 -3.15
N LEU A 209 10.52 -14.14 -3.15
CA LEU A 209 10.44 -12.93 -3.96
C LEU A 209 11.40 -11.84 -3.46
N ALA A 210 11.43 -11.56 -2.15
CA ALA A 210 12.33 -10.57 -1.58
C ALA A 210 13.80 -10.89 -1.90
N ARG A 211 14.18 -12.17 -1.83
CA ARG A 211 15.51 -12.66 -2.18
C ARG A 211 15.83 -12.43 -3.66
N ARG A 212 14.92 -12.80 -4.56
CA ARG A 212 15.07 -12.54 -5.99
C ARG A 212 15.29 -11.05 -6.28
N ASN A 213 14.46 -10.19 -5.69
CA ASN A 213 14.59 -8.74 -5.84
C ASN A 213 15.94 -8.22 -5.31
N ALA A 214 16.46 -8.78 -4.22
CA ALA A 214 17.76 -8.42 -3.66
C ALA A 214 18.94 -8.84 -4.57
N ASP A 215 18.84 -10.03 -5.19
CA ASP A 215 19.81 -10.52 -6.16
C ASP A 215 19.83 -9.66 -7.43
N GLU A 216 18.65 -9.37 -8.00
CA GLU A 216 18.51 -8.49 -9.17
C GLU A 216 19.00 -7.06 -8.89
N ALA A 217 18.84 -6.58 -7.65
CA ALA A 217 19.33 -5.29 -7.21
C ALA A 217 20.84 -5.26 -6.90
N GLY A 218 21.54 -6.39 -6.98
CA GLY A 218 22.98 -6.51 -6.75
C GLY A 218 23.40 -6.43 -5.27
N VAL A 219 22.47 -6.66 -4.33
CA VAL A 219 22.73 -6.61 -2.87
C VAL A 219 22.60 -7.97 -2.19
N GLY A 220 22.32 -9.03 -2.95
CA GLY A 220 22.06 -10.37 -2.44
C GLY A 220 23.15 -10.93 -1.51
N SER A 221 24.44 -10.62 -1.69
CA SER A 221 25.50 -11.11 -0.79
C SER A 221 25.40 -10.57 0.65
N ARG A 222 24.65 -9.49 0.86
CA ARG A 222 24.41 -8.83 2.16
C ARG A 222 22.94 -8.90 2.59
N TYR A 223 22.15 -9.78 1.97
CA TYR A 223 20.72 -9.92 2.25
C TYR A 223 20.44 -11.33 2.78
N ARG A 224 20.06 -11.45 4.04
CA ARG A 224 19.73 -12.71 4.72
C ARG A 224 18.24 -12.77 4.98
N THR A 225 17.70 -13.98 5.13
CA THR A 225 16.28 -14.20 5.37
C THR A 225 16.07 -15.09 6.59
N ILE A 226 15.02 -14.80 7.36
CA ILE A 226 14.53 -15.61 8.48
C ILE A 226 13.06 -15.89 8.20
N ALA A 227 12.74 -17.14 7.85
CA ALA A 227 11.39 -17.51 7.46
C ALA A 227 10.50 -17.84 8.67
N GLY A 228 9.34 -17.20 8.73
CA GLY A 228 8.29 -17.50 9.70
C GLY A 228 7.59 -16.26 10.25
N SER A 229 6.69 -16.49 11.20
CA SER A 229 5.97 -15.45 11.91
C SER A 229 6.94 -14.51 12.62
N ALA A 230 6.76 -13.20 12.43
CA ALA A 230 7.56 -12.19 13.13
C ALA A 230 7.45 -12.35 14.67
N PHE A 231 6.32 -12.82 15.19
CA PHE A 231 6.12 -13.03 16.62
C PHE A 231 6.95 -14.21 17.15
N ASP A 232 7.11 -15.26 16.36
CA ASP A 232 7.63 -16.54 16.86
C ASP A 232 9.13 -16.74 16.60
N VAL A 233 9.63 -16.31 15.44
CA VAL A 233 11.01 -16.59 15.04
C VAL A 233 12.01 -15.77 15.87
N ASP A 234 13.18 -16.35 16.17
CA ASP A 234 14.27 -15.61 16.78
C ASP A 234 14.93 -14.68 15.75
N TRP A 235 14.94 -13.38 16.05
CA TRP A 235 15.56 -12.37 15.20
C TRP A 235 17.05 -12.23 15.47
N GLY A 236 17.53 -12.71 16.63
CA GLY A 236 18.80 -12.30 17.20
C GLY A 236 18.75 -10.88 17.79
N THR A 237 19.93 -10.36 18.14
CA THR A 237 20.09 -9.03 18.75
C THR A 237 21.26 -8.28 18.12
N GLY A 238 21.39 -7.00 18.44
CA GLY A 238 22.52 -6.17 17.98
C GLY A 238 22.25 -5.45 16.66
N TYR A 239 20.98 -5.20 16.31
CA TYR A 239 20.61 -4.43 15.13
C TYR A 239 20.78 -2.92 15.36
N ASP A 240 21.49 -2.25 14.45
CA ASP A 240 21.59 -0.79 14.41
C ASP A 240 20.26 -0.15 13.98
N LEU A 241 19.48 -0.86 13.16
CA LEU A 241 18.16 -0.45 12.71
C LEU A 241 17.19 -1.65 12.66
N VAL A 242 15.98 -1.47 13.19
CA VAL A 242 14.84 -2.36 12.95
C VAL A 242 13.73 -1.58 12.25
N MET A 243 13.22 -2.10 11.14
CA MET A 243 12.17 -1.48 10.33
C MET A 243 10.91 -2.35 10.35
N LEU A 244 9.75 -1.71 10.48
CA LEU A 244 8.42 -2.35 10.39
C LEU A 244 7.55 -1.60 9.37
N PRO A 245 7.81 -1.73 8.07
CA PRO A 245 7.02 -1.05 7.06
C PRO A 245 5.64 -1.69 6.87
N ASN A 246 4.57 -0.93 7.09
CA ASN A 246 3.16 -1.28 6.85
C ASN A 246 2.75 -2.56 7.58
N PHE A 247 3.08 -2.68 8.87
CA PHE A 247 2.88 -3.94 9.60
C PHE A 247 2.04 -3.79 10.86
N LEU A 248 2.21 -2.68 11.62
CA LEU A 248 1.53 -2.52 12.91
C LEU A 248 0.01 -2.44 12.76
N HIS A 249 -0.48 -1.83 11.67
CA HIS A 249 -1.93 -1.68 11.42
C HIS A 249 -2.73 -2.99 11.36
N HIS A 250 -2.09 -4.16 11.27
CA HIS A 250 -2.81 -5.43 11.17
C HIS A 250 -3.28 -6.00 12.51
N PHE A 251 -2.73 -5.50 13.62
CA PHE A 251 -2.90 -6.09 14.93
C PHE A 251 -3.46 -5.07 15.91
N ASP A 252 -4.06 -5.55 17.00
CA ASP A 252 -4.48 -4.66 18.08
C ASP A 252 -3.28 -4.04 18.82
N MET A 253 -3.58 -2.99 19.59
CA MET A 253 -2.59 -2.26 20.38
C MET A 253 -1.79 -3.16 21.33
N ALA A 254 -2.40 -4.18 21.94
CA ALA A 254 -1.70 -5.07 22.87
C ALA A 254 -0.65 -5.93 22.14
N THR A 255 -1.02 -6.47 20.99
CA THR A 255 -0.16 -7.26 20.11
C THR A 255 0.97 -6.39 19.52
N CYS A 256 0.66 -5.16 19.11
CA CYS A 256 1.68 -4.20 18.69
C CYS A 256 2.68 -3.89 19.80
N VAL A 257 2.22 -3.68 21.03
CA VAL A 257 3.11 -3.45 22.19
C VAL A 257 4.03 -4.65 22.44
N GLU A 258 3.53 -5.88 22.32
CA GLU A 258 4.36 -7.09 22.43
C GLU A 258 5.44 -7.14 21.35
N LEU A 259 5.06 -6.91 20.09
CA LEU A 259 6.01 -6.85 18.97
C LEU A 259 7.06 -5.77 19.19
N LEU A 260 6.66 -4.58 19.62
CA LEU A 260 7.57 -3.47 19.88
C LEU A 260 8.51 -3.73 21.06
N ARG A 261 8.12 -4.51 22.07
CA ARG A 261 9.05 -4.97 23.12
C ARG A 261 10.14 -5.86 22.55
N LYS A 262 9.76 -6.78 21.64
CA LYS A 262 10.72 -7.64 20.93
C LYS A 262 11.64 -6.80 20.04
N VAL A 263 11.11 -5.77 19.38
CA VAL A 263 11.91 -4.80 18.59
C VAL A 263 12.95 -4.15 19.49
N ARG A 264 12.52 -3.57 20.61
CA ARG A 264 13.42 -2.92 21.57
C ARG A 264 14.51 -3.86 22.09
N ALA A 265 14.16 -5.10 22.42
CA ALA A 265 15.11 -6.11 22.91
C ALA A 265 16.16 -6.53 21.86
N SER A 266 15.84 -6.41 20.57
CA SER A 266 16.75 -6.76 19.47
C SER A 266 17.75 -5.66 19.09
N LEU A 267 17.54 -4.42 19.55
CA LEU A 267 18.38 -3.28 19.20
C LEU A 267 19.79 -3.38 19.82
N ALA A 268 20.79 -2.96 19.04
CA ALA A 268 22.10 -2.63 19.56
C ALA A 268 22.04 -1.42 20.52
N PRO A 269 23.08 -1.18 21.34
CA PRO A 269 23.23 0.11 22.02
C PRO A 269 23.17 1.27 21.02
N ARG A 270 22.24 2.21 21.22
CA ARG A 270 21.94 3.33 20.31
C ARG A 270 21.30 2.94 18.96
N GLY A 271 20.87 1.68 18.82
CA GLY A 271 20.08 1.23 17.68
C GLY A 271 18.76 1.99 17.59
N ARG A 272 18.22 2.11 16.38
CA ARG A 272 16.97 2.84 16.11
C ARG A 272 15.90 1.88 15.62
N ALA A 273 14.65 2.19 15.91
CA ALA A 273 13.51 1.48 15.34
C ALA A 273 12.60 2.44 14.60
N ILE A 274 12.11 2.02 13.44
CA ILE A 274 11.18 2.80 12.63
C ILE A 274 10.00 1.94 12.17
N ALA A 275 8.86 2.58 11.93
CA ALA A 275 7.75 2.00 11.20
C ALA A 275 7.36 2.91 10.03
N VAL A 276 6.63 2.35 9.07
CA VAL A 276 6.02 3.11 7.97
C VAL A 276 4.54 2.80 8.00
N GLU A 277 3.70 3.76 8.37
CA GLU A 277 2.29 3.50 8.65
C GLU A 277 1.39 4.54 7.98
N PHE A 278 0.14 4.19 7.73
CA PHE A 278 -0.88 5.16 7.36
C PHE A 278 -1.45 5.79 8.63
N VAL A 279 -0.95 6.97 8.98
CA VAL A 279 -1.30 7.65 10.24
C VAL A 279 -2.36 8.71 9.99
N PRO A 280 -3.63 8.49 10.37
CA PRO A 280 -4.62 9.55 10.40
C PRO A 280 -4.32 10.56 11.52
N ASN A 281 -4.87 11.76 11.37
CA ASN A 281 -4.98 12.74 12.44
C ASN A 281 -5.86 12.18 13.57
N GLU A 282 -5.81 12.83 14.73
CA GLU A 282 -6.56 12.42 15.92
C GLU A 282 -8.09 12.45 15.74
N ASP A 283 -8.59 13.15 14.72
CA ASP A 283 -10.01 13.14 14.35
C ASP A 283 -10.46 11.86 13.63
N ARG A 284 -9.50 11.03 13.18
CA ARG A 284 -9.71 9.78 12.42
C ARG A 284 -10.53 9.93 11.15
N VAL A 285 -10.60 11.14 10.60
CA VAL A 285 -11.29 11.45 9.33
C VAL A 285 -10.41 12.21 8.36
N SER A 286 -9.23 12.67 8.81
CA SER A 286 -8.26 13.37 7.97
C SER A 286 -6.83 12.85 8.21
N PRO A 287 -5.93 12.95 7.21
CA PRO A 287 -6.23 13.09 5.79
C PRO A 287 -7.08 11.90 5.29
N PRO A 288 -7.84 12.05 4.19
CA PRO A 288 -8.84 11.05 3.80
C PRO A 288 -8.29 9.64 3.57
N PHE A 289 -7.12 9.51 2.94
CA PHE A 289 -6.55 8.17 2.64
C PHE A 289 -6.14 7.41 3.92
N PRO A 290 -5.28 7.95 4.81
CA PRO A 290 -4.96 7.27 6.06
C PRO A 290 -6.17 6.98 6.95
N ALA A 291 -7.14 7.88 6.99
CA ALA A 291 -8.38 7.67 7.75
C ALA A 291 -9.24 6.53 7.17
N ALA A 292 -9.46 6.54 5.85
CA ALA A 292 -10.24 5.49 5.18
C ALA A 292 -9.56 4.12 5.23
N PHE A 293 -8.24 4.07 5.43
CA PHE A 293 -7.49 2.82 5.56
C PHE A 293 -7.97 1.96 6.75
N ALA A 294 -8.53 2.55 7.80
CA ALA A 294 -9.12 1.80 8.91
C ALA A 294 -10.26 0.87 8.45
N LEU A 295 -11.03 1.23 7.42
CA LEU A 295 -12.06 0.35 6.85
C LEU A 295 -11.45 -0.87 6.15
N ILE A 296 -10.28 -0.70 5.52
CA ILE A 296 -9.52 -1.81 4.93
C ILE A 296 -9.10 -2.77 6.04
N MET A 297 -8.57 -2.25 7.15
CA MET A 297 -8.21 -3.09 8.30
C MET A 297 -9.41 -3.80 8.92
N LEU A 298 -10.54 -3.10 9.08
CA LEU A 298 -11.78 -3.69 9.60
C LEU A 298 -12.27 -4.87 8.74
N ALA A 299 -12.22 -4.74 7.41
CA ALA A 299 -12.68 -5.78 6.50
C ALA A 299 -11.70 -6.96 6.37
N THR A 300 -10.40 -6.72 6.52
CA THR A 300 -9.35 -7.69 6.15
C THR A 300 -8.56 -8.25 7.33
N THR A 301 -8.79 -7.74 8.53
CA THR A 301 -8.10 -8.20 9.75
C THR A 301 -9.08 -8.35 10.91
N PRO A 302 -8.79 -9.23 11.89
CA PRO A 302 -9.68 -9.45 13.01
C PRO A 302 -9.74 -8.24 13.95
N ARG A 303 -8.63 -7.51 14.11
CA ARG A 303 -8.46 -6.46 15.14
C ARG A 303 -7.58 -5.28 14.71
N GLY A 304 -7.14 -5.22 13.45
CA GLY A 304 -6.29 -4.15 12.94
C GLY A 304 -7.03 -2.82 12.81
N ASP A 305 -6.26 -1.73 12.67
CA ASP A 305 -6.75 -0.36 12.59
C ASP A 305 -5.70 0.57 11.96
N ALA A 306 -6.11 1.77 11.52
CA ALA A 306 -5.17 2.84 11.18
C ALA A 306 -4.90 3.71 12.43
N TYR A 307 -3.72 3.56 13.01
CA TYR A 307 -3.35 4.16 14.30
C TYR A 307 -2.94 5.63 14.19
N THR A 308 -3.43 6.48 15.10
CA THR A 308 -3.03 7.89 15.16
C THR A 308 -1.61 8.05 15.72
N ALA A 309 -1.05 9.27 15.64
CA ALA A 309 0.25 9.55 16.23
C ALA A 309 0.24 9.34 17.76
N ARG A 310 -0.86 9.66 18.45
CA ARG A 310 -1.04 9.37 19.87
C ARG A 310 -1.03 7.87 20.15
N ASP A 311 -1.77 7.08 19.38
CA ASP A 311 -1.85 5.62 19.55
C ASP A 311 -0.45 4.99 19.42
N LEU A 312 0.30 5.37 18.38
CA LEU A 312 1.66 4.89 18.15
C LEU A 312 2.64 5.31 19.27
N THR A 313 2.50 6.53 19.79
CA THR A 313 3.29 7.01 20.93
C THR A 313 2.99 6.21 22.19
N GLU A 314 1.71 5.92 22.47
CA GLU A 314 1.32 5.10 23.60
C GLU A 314 1.87 3.68 23.48
N MET A 315 1.77 3.06 22.30
CA MET A 315 2.36 1.75 22.03
C MET A 315 3.86 1.73 22.29
N ALA A 316 4.58 2.74 21.79
CA ALA A 316 6.01 2.88 21.98
C ALA A 316 6.37 2.96 23.48
N GLN A 317 5.68 3.83 24.22
CA GLN A 317 5.90 4.00 25.66
C GLN A 317 5.64 2.73 26.46
N ARG A 318 4.55 2.02 26.17
CA ARG A 318 4.21 0.75 26.81
C ARG A 318 5.19 -0.39 26.46
N ALA A 319 5.89 -0.27 25.34
CA ALA A 319 6.97 -1.17 24.94
C ALA A 319 8.34 -0.78 25.53
N GLY A 320 8.44 0.36 26.23
CA GLY A 320 9.64 0.84 26.91
C GLY A 320 10.49 1.82 26.12
N PHE A 321 10.02 2.28 24.96
CA PHE A 321 10.57 3.47 24.29
C PHE A 321 10.16 4.74 25.07
N SER A 322 10.86 5.86 24.88
CA SER A 322 10.50 7.13 25.50
C SER A 322 9.29 7.80 24.81
N GLY A 323 9.10 7.52 23.52
CA GLY A 323 8.00 8.04 22.71
C GLY A 323 8.09 7.58 21.25
N ALA A 324 7.33 8.24 20.38
CA ALA A 324 7.44 8.11 18.94
C ALA A 324 7.27 9.48 18.27
N SER A 325 8.06 9.75 17.24
CA SER A 325 7.84 10.89 16.35
C SER A 325 7.25 10.43 15.02
N VAL A 326 6.27 11.18 14.52
CA VAL A 326 5.57 10.87 13.27
C VAL A 326 5.70 12.04 12.31
N ARG A 327 6.08 11.77 11.07
CA ARG A 327 6.12 12.76 9.99
C ARG A 327 5.61 12.19 8.68
N PRO A 328 4.81 12.93 7.89
CA PRO A 328 4.40 12.49 6.56
C PRO A 328 5.60 12.24 5.65
N LEU A 329 5.53 11.21 4.80
CA LEU A 329 6.48 11.00 3.72
C LEU A 329 5.99 11.76 2.47
N PRO A 330 6.76 12.72 1.92
CA PRO A 330 6.35 13.45 0.73
C PRO A 330 6.00 12.51 -0.43
N GLN A 331 4.96 12.86 -1.20
CA GLN A 331 4.50 12.09 -2.36
C GLN A 331 4.01 10.65 -2.04
N SER A 332 3.81 10.32 -0.75
CA SER A 332 3.21 9.08 -0.28
C SER A 332 2.09 9.39 0.71
N PRO A 333 1.03 8.57 0.78
CA PRO A 333 0.06 8.67 1.88
C PRO A 333 0.59 8.13 3.21
N ALA A 334 1.76 7.47 3.24
CA ALA A 334 2.36 6.92 4.45
C ALA A 334 3.12 7.97 5.26
N SER A 335 3.36 7.67 6.53
CA SER A 335 4.19 8.43 7.44
C SER A 335 5.40 7.63 7.90
N PHE A 336 6.51 8.33 8.12
CA PHE A 336 7.68 7.80 8.81
C PHE A 336 7.45 7.93 10.31
N VAL A 337 7.53 6.81 11.02
CA VAL A 337 7.39 6.74 12.47
C VAL A 337 8.74 6.34 13.06
N GLN A 338 9.33 7.17 13.90
CA GLN A 338 10.58 6.84 14.61
C GLN A 338 10.26 6.55 16.07
N LEU A 339 10.64 5.38 16.58
CA LEU A 339 10.55 5.05 18.00
C LEU A 339 11.75 5.65 18.74
N GLU A 340 11.50 6.34 19.83
CA GLU A 340 12.50 7.13 20.57
C GLU A 340 13.05 6.34 21.77
N ASN A 341 14.36 6.42 22.01
CA ASN A 341 15.02 5.75 23.14
C ASN A 341 15.25 6.70 24.33
#